data_AF-A0A7M7H8B7-F1
#
_entry.id   AF-A0A7M7H8B7-F1
#
_cell.length_a   1.000
_cell.length_b   1.000
_cell.length_c   1.000
_cell.angle_alpha   90.00
_cell.angle_beta   90.00
_cell.angle_gamma   90.00
#
_symmetry.space_group_name_H-M   'P 1'
#
loop_
_entity.id
_entity.type
_entity.pdbx_description
1 polymer ?
#
loop_
_entity_poly.entity_id
_entity_poly.type
_entity_poly.pdbx_seq_one_letter_code
_entity_poly.pdbx_strand_id
1 'polypeptide(L)'
;MIRINRSLLNYQLKKNTIYSLALKNRAEYYSSLKEKDLHTIMEESKSRVIIHNDEEDKRKINIEIVPPPTSKKPRAVVDLKLMKEELKQLEDPPMTPWEKKISSNRLPYSFYDVPCKTLAKSILGKVLVRKLENGTILKGRIVETESYLGIEDGASHTFKGKVTPRNTPMYMKPGTIYVYFTYGMYHCFNISSQEEGSAVLVRALEPLEGIDQMAQHRSLKPGAKEQKKLSKELKTHELCNGPSKICMALQLEKQHSKYSMCSWKELWLEDDGTKEEIKIVECPRIGIESSGVEWSQKPLRYYIYGHKCVSKRDKKAELQFNISQTN
;
A
#
# COMPACT_ATOMS: atom_id res chain seq x y z
N MET A 1 -17.70 29.19 -23.07
CA MET A 1 -18.90 28.48 -23.60
C MET A 1 -18.54 27.02 -23.83
N ILE A 2 -18.92 26.14 -22.92
CA ILE A 2 -18.65 24.70 -23.00
C ILE A 2 -19.93 24.02 -23.46
N ARG A 3 -19.92 23.46 -24.68
CA ARG A 3 -21.01 22.63 -25.22
C ARG A 3 -20.98 21.27 -24.52
N ILE A 4 -21.97 21.02 -23.67
CA ILE A 4 -22.22 19.70 -23.09
C ILE A 4 -22.91 18.83 -24.14
N ASN A 5 -22.36 17.65 -24.39
CA ASN A 5 -22.87 16.69 -25.36
C ASN A 5 -24.14 16.01 -24.83
N ARG A 6 -25.31 16.38 -25.37
CA ARG A 6 -26.66 15.90 -24.94
C ARG A 6 -26.90 14.40 -25.16
N SER A 7 -26.00 13.66 -25.83
CA SER A 7 -26.18 12.22 -26.05
C SER A 7 -25.83 11.36 -24.82
N LEU A 8 -24.90 11.80 -23.97
CA LEU A 8 -24.48 11.05 -22.78
C LEU A 8 -25.48 11.14 -21.61
N LEU A 9 -26.21 12.24 -21.50
CA LEU A 9 -27.19 12.45 -20.41
C LEU A 9 -28.47 11.59 -20.59
N ASN A 10 -28.87 11.30 -21.83
CA ASN A 10 -30.03 10.45 -22.12
C ASN A 10 -29.76 8.94 -22.00
N TYR A 11 -28.48 8.53 -22.04
CA TYR A 11 -28.10 7.12 -21.87
C TYR A 11 -28.18 6.65 -20.41
N GLN A 12 -27.90 7.54 -19.45
CA GLN A 12 -27.95 7.21 -18.02
C GLN A 12 -29.37 7.24 -17.42
N LEU A 13 -30.31 8.00 -18.01
CA LEU A 13 -31.69 8.07 -17.49
C LEU A 13 -32.61 6.94 -17.96
N LYS A 14 -32.33 6.27 -19.10
CA LYS A 14 -33.11 5.09 -19.54
C LYS A 14 -32.74 3.78 -18.85
N LYS A 15 -31.56 3.70 -18.23
CA LYS A 15 -31.08 2.46 -17.58
C LYS A 15 -31.70 2.22 -16.19
N ASN A 16 -32.14 3.28 -15.51
CA ASN A 16 -32.66 3.19 -14.13
C ASN A 16 -34.19 2.99 -14.03
N THR A 17 -34.96 3.18 -15.10
CA THR A 17 -36.42 2.98 -15.06
C THR A 17 -36.82 1.54 -15.44
N ILE A 18 -36.07 0.87 -16.32
CA ILE A 18 -36.37 -0.49 -16.80
C ILE A 18 -36.03 -1.57 -15.76
N TYR A 19 -35.07 -1.30 -14.86
CA TYR A 19 -34.66 -2.26 -13.82
C TYR A 19 -35.70 -2.39 -12.68
N SER A 20 -36.60 -1.43 -12.50
CA SER A 20 -37.54 -1.43 -11.35
C SER A 20 -38.92 -2.06 -11.62
N LEU A 21 -39.34 -2.17 -12.89
CA LEU A 21 -40.61 -2.85 -13.24
C LEU A 21 -40.46 -4.35 -13.54
N ALA A 22 -39.26 -4.83 -13.88
CA ALA A 22 -39.01 -6.24 -14.19
C ALA A 22 -38.96 -7.17 -12.96
N LEU A 23 -38.90 -6.62 -11.75
CA LEU A 23 -38.82 -7.38 -10.49
C LEU A 23 -40.18 -7.63 -9.83
N LYS A 24 -41.25 -6.91 -10.21
CA LYS A 24 -42.56 -7.04 -9.55
C LYS A 24 -43.46 -8.16 -10.09
N ASN A 25 -43.39 -8.49 -11.39
CA ASN A 25 -44.24 -9.57 -11.96
C ASN A 25 -43.57 -10.95 -12.00
N ARG A 26 -42.34 -11.06 -11.45
CA ARG A 26 -41.58 -12.32 -11.44
C ARG A 26 -41.67 -13.06 -10.10
N ALA A 27 -42.28 -12.47 -9.07
CA ALA A 27 -42.47 -13.12 -7.78
C ALA A 27 -43.74 -14.01 -7.74
N GLU A 28 -44.79 -13.67 -8.50
CA GLU A 28 -46.08 -14.38 -8.43
C GLU A 28 -46.13 -15.68 -9.24
N TYR A 29 -45.33 -15.80 -10.32
CA TYR A 29 -45.32 -17.03 -11.14
C TYR A 29 -44.51 -18.18 -10.50
N TYR A 30 -43.41 -17.87 -9.81
CA TYR A 30 -42.57 -18.90 -9.16
C TYR A 30 -43.15 -19.39 -7.82
N SER A 31 -44.21 -18.74 -7.31
CA SER A 31 -44.92 -19.17 -6.11
C SER A 31 -45.88 -20.35 -6.35
N SER A 32 -46.14 -20.77 -7.60
CA SER A 32 -47.17 -21.78 -7.92
C SER A 32 -46.65 -23.11 -8.47
N LEU A 33 -45.33 -23.33 -8.53
CA LEU A 33 -44.73 -24.59 -9.00
C LEU A 33 -44.10 -25.36 -7.84
N LYS A 34 -44.45 -26.64 -7.69
CA LYS A 34 -43.86 -27.52 -6.65
C LYS A 34 -42.42 -27.88 -7.04
N GLU A 35 -41.50 -27.77 -6.08
CA GLU A 35 -40.03 -27.79 -6.26
C GLU A 35 -39.45 -29.03 -6.98
N LYS A 36 -40.14 -30.18 -7.00
CA LYS A 36 -39.61 -31.41 -7.61
C LYS A 36 -39.71 -31.46 -9.14
N ASP A 37 -40.56 -30.64 -9.75
CA ASP A 37 -40.77 -30.69 -11.21
C ASP A 37 -39.84 -29.74 -11.99
N LEU A 38 -39.24 -28.73 -11.33
CA LEU A 38 -38.34 -27.77 -11.97
C LEU A 38 -36.91 -28.30 -12.14
N HIS A 39 -36.45 -29.13 -11.20
CA HIS A 39 -35.06 -29.62 -11.17
C HIS A 39 -34.81 -30.71 -12.23
N THR A 40 -35.80 -31.60 -12.44
CA THR A 40 -35.72 -32.75 -13.35
C THR A 40 -35.62 -32.32 -14.83
N ILE A 41 -36.30 -31.25 -15.25
CA ILE A 41 -36.29 -30.78 -16.65
C ILE A 41 -35.00 -30.03 -17.00
N MET A 42 -34.38 -29.34 -16.03
CA MET A 42 -33.16 -28.55 -16.25
C MET A 42 -31.88 -29.38 -16.26
N GLU A 43 -31.82 -30.49 -15.52
CA GLU A 43 -30.61 -31.33 -15.44
C GLU A 43 -30.42 -32.25 -16.66
N GLU A 44 -31.49 -32.73 -17.30
CA GLU A 44 -31.37 -33.74 -18.38
C GLU A 44 -31.00 -33.16 -19.76
N SER A 45 -31.23 -31.87 -20.04
CA SER A 45 -31.13 -31.33 -21.41
C SER A 45 -30.06 -30.25 -21.64
N LYS A 46 -29.41 -29.72 -20.58
CA LYS A 46 -28.36 -28.66 -20.64
C LYS A 46 -28.65 -27.51 -21.62
N SER A 47 -29.91 -27.23 -21.91
CA SER A 47 -30.36 -26.25 -22.89
C SER A 47 -30.87 -24.98 -22.22
N ARG A 48 -30.72 -23.82 -22.86
CA ARG A 48 -31.29 -22.54 -22.37
C ARG A 48 -32.57 -22.24 -23.13
N VAL A 49 -33.61 -21.85 -22.41
CA VAL A 49 -34.88 -21.36 -23.00
C VAL A 49 -34.79 -19.84 -23.15
N ILE A 50 -35.02 -19.33 -24.36
CA ILE A 50 -35.17 -17.90 -24.63
C ILE A 50 -36.64 -17.66 -25.00
N ILE A 51 -37.29 -16.74 -24.30
CA ILE A 51 -38.70 -16.36 -24.54
C ILE A 51 -38.68 -15.03 -25.30
N HIS A 52 -39.32 -14.98 -26.47
CA HIS A 52 -39.54 -13.74 -27.22
C HIS A 52 -40.95 -13.23 -26.94
N ASN A 53 -41.06 -11.93 -26.64
CA ASN A 53 -42.33 -11.23 -26.60
C ASN A 53 -42.40 -10.34 -27.84
N ASP A 54 -43.22 -10.72 -28.82
CA ASP A 54 -43.54 -9.84 -29.94
C ASP A 54 -44.62 -8.85 -29.51
N GLU A 55 -44.40 -7.55 -29.78
CA GLU A 55 -45.31 -6.47 -29.35
C GLU A 55 -46.60 -6.36 -30.20
N GLU A 56 -46.86 -7.23 -31.18
CA GLU A 56 -48.02 -7.07 -32.08
C GLU A 56 -49.10 -8.16 -32.05
N ASP A 57 -48.96 -9.28 -31.33
CA ASP A 57 -50.09 -10.22 -31.20
C ASP A 57 -50.03 -11.10 -29.92
N LYS A 58 -50.93 -10.83 -28.96
CA LYS A 58 -50.90 -11.37 -27.58
C LYS A 58 -51.24 -12.86 -27.42
N ARG A 59 -51.13 -13.73 -28.43
CA ARG A 59 -51.55 -15.15 -28.32
C ARG A 59 -50.68 -16.21 -29.01
N LYS A 60 -49.40 -15.97 -29.29
CA LYS A 60 -48.49 -17.07 -29.68
C LYS A 60 -47.13 -16.94 -28.99
N ILE A 61 -46.82 -17.92 -28.12
CA ILE A 61 -45.48 -18.11 -27.56
C ILE A 61 -44.78 -19.12 -28.47
N ASN A 62 -43.78 -18.68 -29.24
CA ASN A 62 -42.87 -19.58 -29.92
C ASN A 62 -41.70 -19.91 -28.99
N ILE A 63 -41.49 -21.21 -28.74
CA ILE A 63 -40.38 -21.73 -27.94
C ILE A 63 -39.32 -22.25 -28.92
N GLU A 64 -38.21 -21.54 -29.03
CA GLU A 64 -37.05 -22.00 -29.80
C GLU A 64 -36.05 -22.67 -28.85
N ILE A 65 -35.78 -23.96 -29.09
CA ILE A 65 -34.75 -24.71 -28.37
C ILE A 65 -33.43 -24.44 -29.08
N VAL A 66 -32.64 -23.52 -28.53
CA VAL A 66 -31.31 -23.21 -29.06
C VAL A 66 -30.32 -24.23 -28.48
N PRO A 67 -29.66 -25.06 -29.30
CA PRO A 67 -28.63 -25.98 -28.82
C PRO A 67 -27.48 -25.19 -28.19
N PRO A 68 -26.77 -25.76 -27.20
CA PRO A 68 -25.65 -25.07 -26.57
C PRO A 68 -24.62 -24.67 -27.62
N PRO A 69 -24.05 -23.46 -27.55
CA PRO A 69 -23.11 -22.99 -28.55
C PRO A 69 -21.92 -23.94 -28.62
N THR A 70 -21.81 -24.70 -29.71
CA THR A 70 -20.65 -25.52 -30.05
C THR A 70 -19.56 -24.60 -30.59
N SER A 71 -19.03 -23.75 -29.71
CA SER A 71 -17.79 -23.05 -29.98
C SER A 71 -16.74 -23.54 -28.99
N LYS A 72 -15.87 -24.44 -29.46
CA LYS A 72 -14.46 -24.28 -29.12
C LYS A 72 -14.07 -22.90 -29.67
N LYS A 73 -14.45 -21.82 -28.97
CA LYS A 73 -13.73 -20.56 -29.16
C LYS A 73 -12.27 -20.95 -28.90
N PRO A 74 -11.34 -20.73 -29.84
CA PRO A 74 -9.95 -20.83 -29.47
C PRO A 74 -9.82 -19.97 -28.21
N ARG A 75 -9.31 -20.55 -27.11
CA ARG A 75 -8.82 -19.72 -26.00
C ARG A 75 -8.02 -18.64 -26.71
N ALA A 76 -8.39 -17.36 -26.54
CA ALA A 76 -7.71 -16.27 -27.23
C ALA A 76 -6.21 -16.58 -27.13
N VAL A 77 -5.59 -16.88 -28.27
CA VAL A 77 -4.17 -17.22 -28.29
C VAL A 77 -3.55 -15.89 -27.96
N VAL A 78 -3.22 -15.72 -26.69
CA VAL A 78 -2.60 -14.51 -26.22
C VAL A 78 -1.28 -14.46 -26.95
N ASP A 79 -1.17 -13.51 -27.87
CA ASP A 79 0.04 -13.33 -28.65
C ASP A 79 1.13 -12.94 -27.66
N LEU A 80 1.96 -13.93 -27.30
CA LEU A 80 3.06 -13.78 -26.36
C LEU A 80 4.01 -12.68 -26.83
N LYS A 81 4.09 -12.39 -28.13
CA LYS A 81 4.90 -11.30 -28.66
C LYS A 81 4.22 -9.96 -28.41
N LEU A 82 2.92 -9.84 -28.71
CA LEU A 82 2.15 -8.62 -28.44
C LEU A 82 2.11 -8.31 -26.93
N MET A 83 1.90 -9.31 -26.07
CA MET A 83 1.99 -9.16 -24.62
C MET A 83 3.40 -8.75 -24.16
N LYS A 84 4.45 -9.35 -24.73
CA LYS A 84 5.83 -8.97 -24.41
C LYS A 84 6.12 -7.54 -24.88
N GLU A 85 5.57 -7.11 -26.01
CA GLU A 85 5.70 -5.75 -26.54
C GLU A 85 4.92 -4.74 -25.69
N GLU A 86 3.69 -5.07 -25.26
CA GLU A 86 2.91 -4.28 -24.29
C GLU A 86 3.62 -4.22 -22.93
N LEU A 87 4.16 -5.34 -22.44
CA LEU A 87 4.97 -5.40 -21.21
C LEU A 87 6.26 -4.61 -21.35
N LYS A 88 6.86 -4.54 -22.54
CA LYS A 88 8.05 -3.74 -22.82
C LYS A 88 7.73 -2.25 -22.83
N GLN A 89 6.52 -1.84 -23.22
CA GLN A 89 6.04 -0.47 -23.03
C GLN A 89 5.72 -0.15 -21.56
N LEU A 90 5.58 -1.17 -20.71
CA LEU A 90 5.43 -1.05 -19.25
C LEU A 90 6.77 -1.10 -18.50
N GLU A 91 7.90 -1.31 -19.20
CA GLU A 91 9.24 -1.19 -18.59
C GLU A 91 9.49 0.29 -18.23
N ASP A 92 10.00 0.53 -17.02
CA ASP A 92 10.36 1.87 -16.60
C ASP A 92 11.37 2.47 -17.61
N PRO A 93 11.16 3.74 -18.05
CA PRO A 93 12.10 4.38 -18.95
C PRO A 93 13.50 4.38 -18.32
N PRO A 94 14.55 4.24 -19.13
CA PRO A 94 15.92 4.17 -18.62
C PRO A 94 16.22 5.45 -17.83
N MET A 95 16.88 5.28 -16.68
CA MET A 95 17.26 6.42 -15.83
C MET A 95 18.10 7.43 -16.61
N THR A 96 17.73 8.70 -16.48
CA THR A 96 18.50 9.82 -17.02
C THR A 96 19.88 9.91 -16.38
N PRO A 97 20.89 10.53 -17.03
CA PRO A 97 22.21 10.73 -16.42
C PRO A 97 22.15 11.46 -15.07
N TRP A 98 21.23 12.41 -14.93
CA TRP A 98 20.99 13.10 -13.66
C TRP A 98 20.42 12.16 -12.59
N GLU A 99 19.44 11.32 -12.91
CA GLU A 99 18.90 10.32 -11.99
C GLU A 99 19.97 9.32 -11.52
N LYS A 100 20.85 8.88 -12.42
CA LYS A 100 21.99 8.02 -12.05
C LYS A 100 22.95 8.72 -11.09
N LYS A 101 23.21 10.00 -11.33
CA LYS A 101 24.10 10.80 -10.47
C LYS A 101 23.51 10.97 -9.07
N ILE A 102 22.23 11.35 -8.97
CA ILE A 102 21.60 11.63 -7.67
C ILE A 102 21.40 10.37 -6.83
N SER A 103 21.26 9.18 -7.45
CA SER A 103 21.12 7.92 -6.71
C SER A 103 22.38 7.06 -6.75
N SER A 104 23.54 7.67 -6.96
CA SER A 104 24.83 6.97 -7.06
C SER A 104 25.23 6.28 -5.75
N ASN A 105 24.81 6.83 -4.62
CA ASN A 105 25.05 6.26 -3.28
C ASN A 105 23.93 5.32 -2.80
N ARG A 106 23.05 4.88 -3.71
CA ARG A 106 21.94 3.98 -3.38
C ARG A 106 22.46 2.67 -2.81
N LEU A 107 21.87 2.24 -1.69
CA LEU A 107 22.20 0.96 -1.08
C LEU A 107 21.79 -0.23 -1.96
N PRO A 108 22.66 -1.25 -2.13
CA PRO A 108 22.40 -2.40 -2.99
C PRO A 108 21.42 -3.39 -2.36
N TYR A 109 20.92 -4.35 -3.14
CA TYR A 109 20.01 -5.41 -2.66
C TYR A 109 20.58 -6.20 -1.46
N SER A 110 21.88 -6.49 -1.47
CA SER A 110 22.55 -7.22 -0.37
C SER A 110 22.46 -6.50 0.99
N PHE A 111 22.21 -5.19 1.01
CA PHE A 111 21.98 -4.45 2.25
C PHE A 111 20.61 -4.77 2.87
N TYR A 112 19.60 -5.04 2.04
CA TYR A 112 18.23 -5.33 2.49
C TYR A 112 18.00 -6.82 2.75
N ASP A 113 18.73 -7.71 2.07
CA ASP A 113 18.64 -9.16 2.20
C ASP A 113 19.36 -9.68 3.45
N VAL A 114 18.92 -9.17 4.60
CA VAL A 114 19.40 -9.53 5.94
C VAL A 114 18.21 -9.69 6.90
N PRO A 115 18.39 -10.36 8.05
CA PRO A 115 17.34 -10.53 9.04
C PRO A 115 16.71 -9.21 9.50
N CYS A 116 15.42 -9.21 9.82
CA CYS A 116 14.59 -8.04 10.11
C CYS A 116 15.18 -7.15 11.23
N LYS A 117 15.71 -7.77 12.29
CA LYS A 117 16.36 -7.04 13.39
C LYS A 117 17.66 -6.39 12.95
N THR A 118 18.44 -7.11 12.13
CA THR A 118 19.70 -6.60 11.57
C THR A 118 19.42 -5.43 10.64
N LEU A 119 18.42 -5.56 9.76
CA LEU A 119 18.02 -4.48 8.85
C LEU A 119 17.55 -3.24 9.63
N ALA A 120 16.71 -3.42 10.65
CA ALA A 120 16.20 -2.30 11.45
C ALA A 120 17.33 -1.51 12.12
N LYS A 121 18.36 -2.19 12.62
CA LYS A 121 19.55 -1.54 13.19
C LYS A 121 20.44 -0.92 12.11
N SER A 122 20.68 -1.61 10.99
CA SER A 122 21.61 -1.17 9.95
C SER A 122 21.12 0.04 9.17
N ILE A 123 19.80 0.25 9.08
CA ILE A 123 19.23 1.42 8.41
C ILE A 123 19.27 2.69 9.27
N LEU A 124 19.49 2.59 10.58
CA LEU A 124 19.71 3.77 11.43
C LEU A 124 20.96 4.51 10.95
N GLY A 125 20.84 5.83 10.80
CA GLY A 125 21.89 6.69 10.24
C GLY A 125 21.92 6.77 8.71
N LYS A 126 21.22 5.88 7.99
CA LYS A 126 21.10 5.96 6.53
C LYS A 126 20.14 7.07 6.12
N VAL A 127 20.33 7.62 4.93
CA VAL A 127 19.54 8.74 4.42
C VAL A 127 18.44 8.21 3.51
N LEU A 128 17.19 8.45 3.89
CA LEU A 128 16.03 8.22 3.02
C LEU A 128 15.87 9.40 2.08
N VAL A 129 15.85 9.13 0.78
CA VAL A 129 15.71 10.13 -0.27
C VAL A 129 14.41 9.92 -1.02
N ARG A 130 13.58 10.97 -1.10
CA ARG A 130 12.36 11.03 -1.90
C ARG A 130 12.56 12.07 -3.02
N LYS A 131 12.36 11.65 -4.27
CA LYS A 131 12.25 12.55 -5.42
C LYS A 131 10.79 12.73 -5.79
N LEU A 132 10.25 13.94 -5.67
CA LEU A 132 8.88 14.26 -6.09
C LEU A 132 8.76 14.36 -7.62
N GLU A 133 7.53 14.32 -8.13
CA GLU A 133 7.24 14.41 -9.57
C GLU A 133 7.79 15.69 -10.22
N ASN A 134 7.79 16.81 -9.48
CA ASN A 134 8.35 18.08 -9.93
C ASN A 134 9.90 18.14 -9.89
N GLY A 135 10.57 17.03 -9.53
CA GLY A 135 12.02 16.92 -9.44
C GLY A 135 12.62 17.34 -8.10
N THR A 136 11.83 17.87 -7.17
CA THR A 136 12.30 18.25 -5.83
C THR A 136 12.81 17.04 -5.06
N ILE A 137 13.95 17.20 -4.39
CA ILE A 137 14.55 16.19 -3.53
C ILE A 137 14.26 16.51 -2.07
N LEU A 138 13.79 15.50 -1.33
CA LEU A 138 13.59 15.53 0.11
C LEU A 138 14.49 14.47 0.72
N LYS A 139 15.29 14.83 1.73
CA LYS A 139 16.19 13.89 2.42
C LYS A 139 15.94 13.90 3.92
N GLY A 140 15.96 12.73 4.53
CA GLY A 140 15.97 12.61 5.98
C GLY A 140 16.76 11.40 6.46
N ARG A 141 17.59 11.59 7.49
CA ARG A 141 18.34 10.50 8.13
C ARG A 141 17.42 9.69 9.02
N ILE A 142 17.46 8.37 8.91
CA ILE A 142 16.64 7.48 9.74
C ILE A 142 17.20 7.45 11.16
N VAL A 143 16.35 7.77 12.14
CA VAL A 143 16.76 7.84 13.56
C VAL A 143 15.94 6.95 14.48
N GLU A 144 14.87 6.34 13.98
CA GLU A 144 14.04 5.39 14.72
C GLU A 144 13.35 4.39 13.79
N THR A 145 13.34 3.13 14.20
CA THR A 145 12.76 2.00 13.45
C THR A 145 12.10 0.99 14.39
N GLU A 146 11.24 0.13 13.85
CA GLU A 146 10.71 -1.06 14.53
C GLU A 146 10.81 -2.28 13.63
N SER A 147 11.16 -3.43 14.21
CA SER A 147 11.06 -4.73 13.54
C SER A 147 9.68 -5.36 13.76
N TYR A 148 9.13 -5.92 12.69
CA TYR A 148 8.00 -6.85 12.73
C TYR A 148 8.49 -8.19 12.18
N LEU A 149 8.51 -9.22 13.04
CA LEU A 149 9.17 -10.52 12.77
C LEU A 149 8.28 -11.51 12.02
N GLY A 150 7.36 -11.01 11.20
CA GLY A 150 6.61 -11.87 10.30
C GLY A 150 5.57 -12.74 11.01
N ILE A 151 5.63 -14.05 10.76
CA ILE A 151 4.56 -14.99 11.09
C ILE A 151 4.43 -15.29 12.59
N GLU A 152 5.52 -15.17 13.35
CA GLU A 152 5.56 -15.41 14.78
C GLU A 152 5.06 -14.21 15.59
N ASP A 153 5.20 -13.01 15.03
CA ASP A 153 5.01 -11.76 15.75
C ASP A 153 3.54 -11.38 15.88
N GLY A 154 2.99 -11.47 17.11
CA GLY A 154 1.61 -11.12 17.43
C GLY A 154 1.21 -9.68 17.10
N ALA A 155 2.18 -8.78 16.90
CA ALA A 155 1.95 -7.39 16.46
C ALA A 155 2.05 -7.19 14.95
N SER A 156 2.52 -8.18 14.20
CA SER A 156 2.69 -8.07 12.75
C SER A 156 1.38 -8.25 11.98
N HIS A 157 1.26 -7.57 10.85
CA HIS A 157 0.17 -7.77 9.90
C HIS A 157 0.15 -9.17 9.27
N THR A 158 1.26 -9.90 9.35
CA THR A 158 1.48 -11.24 8.79
C THR A 158 1.41 -12.33 9.85
N PHE A 159 1.05 -11.99 11.09
CA PHE A 159 0.94 -12.93 12.20
C PHE A 159 0.14 -14.17 11.81
N LYS A 160 0.64 -15.35 12.18
CA LYS A 160 0.09 -16.67 11.81
C LYS A 160 -0.01 -16.89 10.29
N GLY A 161 0.90 -16.31 9.51
CA GLY A 161 0.94 -16.49 8.05
C GLY A 161 -0.20 -15.78 7.31
N LYS A 162 -0.80 -14.74 7.89
CA LYS A 162 -1.92 -14.04 7.27
C LYS A 162 -1.48 -13.31 5.99
N VAL A 163 -2.01 -13.74 4.84
CA VAL A 163 -1.79 -13.08 3.54
C VAL A 163 -3.05 -12.31 3.12
N THR A 164 -2.88 -11.05 2.76
CA THR A 164 -3.93 -10.17 2.22
C THR A 164 -3.37 -9.30 1.10
N PRO A 165 -4.20 -8.77 0.17
CA PRO A 165 -3.73 -7.83 -0.86
C PRO A 165 -2.97 -6.61 -0.31
N ARG A 166 -3.22 -6.26 0.97
CA ARG A 166 -2.59 -5.13 1.66
C ARG A 166 -1.16 -5.44 2.10
N ASN A 167 -0.90 -6.62 2.68
CA ASN A 167 0.39 -6.96 3.28
C ASN A 167 1.27 -7.82 2.37
N THR A 168 0.84 -8.12 1.13
CA THR A 168 1.69 -8.80 0.13
C THR A 168 3.11 -8.24 0.01
N PRO A 169 3.37 -6.91 0.15
CA PRO A 169 4.74 -6.42 0.02
C PRO A 169 5.71 -6.96 1.09
N MET A 170 5.21 -7.39 2.26
CA MET A 170 6.02 -8.04 3.31
C MET A 170 6.41 -9.49 2.95
N TYR A 171 5.74 -10.08 1.97
CA TYR A 171 6.07 -11.41 1.42
C TYR A 171 6.86 -11.31 0.10
N MET A 172 7.14 -10.10 -0.37
CA MET A 172 7.94 -9.84 -1.55
C MET A 172 9.42 -9.75 -1.17
N LYS A 173 10.28 -9.69 -2.19
CA LYS A 173 11.75 -9.63 -2.02
C LYS A 173 12.18 -8.56 -1.00
N PRO A 174 13.28 -8.80 -0.28
CA PRO A 174 13.88 -7.80 0.61
C PRO A 174 14.08 -6.45 -0.08
N GLY A 175 13.83 -5.37 0.64
CA GLY A 175 13.85 -4.02 0.09
C GLY A 175 12.57 -3.61 -0.63
N THR A 176 11.52 -4.44 -0.64
CA THR A 176 10.20 -4.02 -1.15
C THR A 176 9.54 -3.03 -0.20
N ILE A 177 9.05 -1.93 -0.75
CA ILE A 177 8.35 -0.87 -0.04
C ILE A 177 6.94 -1.34 0.33
N TYR A 178 6.61 -1.21 1.61
CA TYR A 178 5.28 -1.46 2.13
C TYR A 178 4.70 -0.18 2.75
N VAL A 179 3.85 0.51 1.98
CA VAL A 179 3.03 1.62 2.50
C VAL A 179 1.59 1.15 2.69
N TYR A 180 1.03 1.40 3.87
CA TYR A 180 -0.37 1.08 4.17
C TYR A 180 -1.09 2.22 4.86
N PHE A 181 -2.40 2.26 4.66
CA PHE A 181 -3.29 3.22 5.29
C PHE A 181 -3.75 2.74 6.67
N THR A 182 -3.78 3.64 7.65
CA THR A 182 -4.11 3.38 9.05
C THR A 182 -4.94 4.53 9.63
N TYR A 183 -5.75 4.21 10.65
CA TYR A 183 -6.61 5.15 11.39
C TYR A 183 -7.48 6.07 10.50
N GLY A 184 -7.85 5.61 9.30
CA GLY A 184 -8.74 6.32 8.39
C GLY A 184 -8.17 7.60 7.76
N MET A 185 -6.91 7.98 8.05
CA MET A 185 -6.33 9.23 7.52
C MET A 185 -4.81 9.23 7.35
N TYR A 186 -4.10 8.21 7.83
CA TYR A 186 -2.64 8.23 7.90
C TYR A 186 -2.03 7.06 7.15
N HIS A 187 -0.75 7.19 6.78
CA HIS A 187 0.04 6.12 6.21
C HIS A 187 1.19 5.72 7.14
N CYS A 188 1.72 4.52 6.96
CA CYS A 188 2.97 4.04 7.54
C CYS A 188 3.83 3.43 6.44
N PHE A 189 5.15 3.67 6.49
CA PHE A 189 6.13 3.20 5.52
C PHE A 189 7.04 2.13 6.14
N ASN A 190 7.13 0.98 5.49
CA ASN A 190 7.95 -0.14 5.92
C ASN A 190 8.78 -0.67 4.75
N ILE A 191 9.82 -1.43 5.07
CA ILE A 191 10.72 -2.06 4.12
C ILE A 191 10.76 -3.56 4.43
N SER A 192 10.43 -4.42 3.45
CA SER A 192 10.51 -5.88 3.59
C SER A 192 11.94 -6.34 3.89
N SER A 193 12.12 -7.30 4.78
CA SER A 193 13.41 -7.91 5.12
C SER A 193 13.56 -9.32 4.51
N GLN A 194 14.61 -10.04 4.91
CA GLN A 194 14.90 -11.40 4.43
C GLN A 194 13.81 -12.42 4.78
N GLU A 195 13.31 -12.41 6.01
CA GLU A 195 12.36 -13.41 6.49
C GLU A 195 10.96 -13.14 5.93
N GLU A 196 10.26 -14.23 5.60
CA GLU A 196 8.93 -14.15 5.02
C GLU A 196 7.94 -13.39 5.92
N GLY A 197 7.25 -12.41 5.33
CA GLY A 197 6.27 -11.59 6.04
C GLY A 197 6.90 -10.57 6.99
N SER A 198 8.23 -10.47 7.08
CA SER A 198 8.91 -9.55 8.00
C SER A 198 9.19 -8.21 7.34
N ALA A 199 9.10 -7.14 8.13
CA ALA A 199 9.39 -5.80 7.64
C ALA A 199 9.86 -4.87 8.76
N VAL A 200 10.59 -3.85 8.36
CA VAL A 200 11.04 -2.76 9.23
C VAL A 200 10.16 -1.54 9.01
N LEU A 201 9.47 -1.07 10.05
CA LEU A 201 8.77 0.22 10.04
C LEU A 201 9.77 1.34 10.29
N VAL A 202 9.78 2.35 9.42
CA VAL A 202 10.55 3.58 9.66
C VAL A 202 9.67 4.57 10.43
N ARG A 203 10.15 5.00 11.61
CA ARG A 203 9.33 5.77 12.55
C ARG A 203 9.72 7.22 12.67
N ALA A 204 11.00 7.54 12.59
CA ALA A 204 11.43 8.91 12.64
C ALA A 204 12.60 9.19 11.72
N LEU A 205 12.59 10.41 11.15
CA LEU A 205 13.70 10.96 10.40
C LEU A 205 14.18 12.27 11.02
N GLU A 206 15.47 12.54 10.91
CA GLU A 206 16.04 13.88 10.97
C GLU A 206 15.97 14.51 9.57
N PRO A 207 15.19 15.58 9.34
CA PRO A 207 15.16 16.27 8.05
C PRO A 207 16.52 16.88 7.68
N LEU A 208 16.99 16.64 6.47
CA LEU A 208 18.29 17.14 5.96
C LEU A 208 18.14 18.07 4.75
N GLU A 209 17.23 17.77 3.83
CA GLU A 209 17.03 18.53 2.59
C GLU A 209 15.52 18.62 2.28
N GLY A 210 15.07 19.76 1.73
CA GLY A 210 13.66 19.97 1.41
C GLY A 210 12.77 20.24 2.63
N ILE A 211 13.35 20.81 3.70
CA ILE A 211 12.68 21.03 4.99
C ILE A 211 11.43 21.90 4.85
N ASP A 212 11.50 22.99 4.07
CA ASP A 212 10.35 23.87 3.85
C ASP A 212 9.20 23.14 3.14
N GLN A 213 9.52 22.27 2.18
CA GLN A 213 8.53 21.45 1.49
C GLN A 213 7.90 20.42 2.42
N MET A 214 8.70 19.77 3.28
CA MET A 214 8.18 18.89 4.33
C MET A 214 7.23 19.64 5.27
N ALA A 215 7.58 20.86 5.67
CA ALA A 215 6.73 21.70 6.51
C ALA A 215 5.41 22.05 5.81
N GLN A 216 5.46 22.45 4.54
CA GLN A 216 4.27 22.70 3.73
C GLN A 216 3.37 21.47 3.64
N HIS A 217 3.92 20.30 3.33
CA HIS A 217 3.17 19.05 3.28
C HIS A 217 2.50 18.70 4.63
N ARG A 218 3.20 18.96 5.74
CA ARG A 218 2.70 18.73 7.11
C ARG A 218 1.59 19.71 7.52
N SER A 219 1.55 20.90 6.94
CA SER A 219 0.54 21.92 7.20
C SER A 219 -0.76 21.73 6.41
N LEU A 220 -0.75 20.94 5.34
CA LEU A 220 -1.94 20.62 4.55
C LEU A 220 -2.84 19.66 5.33
N LYS A 221 -4.02 20.12 5.77
CA LYS A 221 -5.07 19.25 6.32
C LYS A 221 -5.90 18.65 5.19
N PRO A 222 -6.15 17.32 5.18
CA PRO A 222 -7.12 16.73 4.27
C PRO A 222 -8.50 17.38 4.45
N GLY A 223 -9.04 17.99 3.38
CA GLY A 223 -10.40 18.54 3.36
C GLY A 223 -10.57 19.98 3.86
N ALA A 224 -9.51 20.71 4.20
CA ALA A 224 -9.63 22.12 4.56
C ALA A 224 -9.70 23.00 3.29
N LYS A 225 -10.87 23.63 3.05
CA LYS A 225 -11.09 24.56 1.92
C LYS A 225 -10.39 25.91 2.08
N GLU A 226 -9.87 26.21 3.28
CA GLU A 226 -9.14 27.43 3.57
C GLU A 226 -7.96 27.12 4.50
N GLN A 227 -6.82 27.72 4.19
CA GLN A 227 -5.65 27.79 5.07
C GLN A 227 -6.05 28.62 6.30
N LYS A 228 -6.66 28.00 7.31
CA LYS A 228 -6.85 28.67 8.60
C LYS A 228 -5.47 29.04 9.11
N LYS A 229 -5.20 30.35 9.09
CA LYS A 229 -4.01 31.03 9.58
C LYS A 229 -3.92 30.88 11.10
N LEU A 230 -3.66 29.67 11.58
CA LEU A 230 -3.34 29.38 12.97
C LEU A 230 -2.76 27.95 13.09
N SER A 231 -1.46 27.81 12.92
CA SER A 231 -0.73 26.72 13.58
C SER A 231 0.70 27.17 13.76
N LYS A 232 1.15 27.21 15.03
CA LYS A 232 2.54 27.33 15.46
C LYS A 232 3.50 26.77 14.40
N GLU A 233 4.47 27.57 13.98
CA GLU A 233 5.52 27.13 13.06
C GLU A 233 6.13 25.83 13.58
N LEU A 234 6.04 24.76 12.78
CA LEU A 234 6.53 23.45 13.18
C LEU A 234 8.05 23.52 13.28
N LYS A 235 8.60 23.08 14.42
CA LYS A 235 10.05 22.99 14.55
C LYS A 235 10.55 21.88 13.62
N THR A 236 11.76 22.01 13.08
CA THR A 236 12.36 21.01 12.17
C THR A 236 12.28 19.58 12.69
N HIS A 237 12.58 19.37 13.98
CA HIS A 237 12.52 18.03 14.60
C HIS A 237 11.10 17.47 14.76
N GLU A 238 10.04 18.28 14.60
CA GLU A 238 8.64 17.86 14.68
C GLU A 238 8.08 17.42 13.31
N LEU A 239 8.81 17.68 12.21
CA LEU A 239 8.36 17.39 10.85
C LEU A 239 8.26 15.89 10.59
N CYS A 240 9.23 15.12 11.06
CA CYS A 240 9.38 13.70 10.75
C CYS A 240 9.53 12.81 12.00
N ASN A 241 9.16 13.28 13.20
CA ASN A 241 9.23 12.49 14.44
C ASN A 241 7.98 11.62 14.69
N GLY A 242 7.64 10.79 13.70
CA GLY A 242 6.54 9.81 13.80
C GLY A 242 6.24 9.16 12.46
N PRO A 243 5.78 7.88 12.44
CA PRO A 243 5.68 7.09 11.22
C PRO A 243 4.76 7.74 10.18
N SER A 244 3.61 8.25 10.62
CA SER A 244 2.68 8.96 9.72
C SER A 244 3.13 10.37 9.36
N LYS A 245 3.95 11.00 10.22
CA LYS A 245 4.53 12.32 9.93
C LYS A 245 5.54 12.22 8.79
N ILE A 246 6.35 11.17 8.76
CA ILE A 246 7.24 10.86 7.63
C ILE A 246 6.43 10.74 6.34
N CYS A 247 5.37 9.93 6.34
CA CYS A 247 4.56 9.75 5.14
C CYS A 247 3.94 11.07 4.65
N MET A 248 3.45 11.92 5.55
CA MET A 248 2.96 13.25 5.17
C MET A 248 4.08 14.13 4.62
N ALA A 249 5.20 14.26 5.34
CA ALA A 249 6.33 15.10 4.94
C ALA A 249 6.93 14.70 3.58
N LEU A 250 6.97 13.40 3.27
CA LEU A 250 7.53 12.85 2.03
C LEU A 250 6.48 12.53 0.96
N GLN A 251 5.20 12.86 1.19
CA GLN A 251 4.07 12.48 0.32
C GLN A 251 4.07 10.99 -0.06
N LEU A 252 4.29 10.12 0.93
CA LEU A 252 4.15 8.67 0.77
C LEU A 252 2.71 8.24 1.06
N GLU A 253 2.19 7.41 0.17
CA GLU A 253 0.79 7.01 0.08
C GLU A 253 0.73 5.57 -0.41
N LYS A 254 -0.45 4.94 -0.34
CA LYS A 254 -0.62 3.52 -0.65
C LYS A 254 -0.15 3.12 -2.05
N GLN A 255 -0.26 4.01 -3.05
CA GLN A 255 0.21 3.76 -4.41
C GLN A 255 1.73 3.60 -4.51
N HIS A 256 2.49 4.15 -3.56
CA HIS A 256 3.95 4.03 -3.49
C HIS A 256 4.41 2.69 -2.89
N SER A 257 3.49 1.73 -2.69
CA SER A 257 3.77 0.38 -2.18
C SER A 257 4.14 -0.57 -3.32
N LYS A 258 4.82 -1.68 -3.00
CA LYS A 258 5.29 -2.74 -3.94
C LYS A 258 6.47 -2.37 -4.84
N TYR A 259 6.95 -1.13 -4.78
CA TYR A 259 8.20 -0.74 -5.45
C TYR A 259 9.43 -1.23 -4.67
N SER A 260 10.58 -1.36 -5.35
CA SER A 260 11.84 -1.78 -4.73
C SER A 260 12.70 -0.57 -4.36
N MET A 261 13.21 -0.53 -3.13
CA MET A 261 14.21 0.45 -2.69
C MET A 261 15.50 0.40 -3.53
N CYS A 262 15.78 -0.73 -4.18
CA CYS A 262 16.99 -0.95 -4.98
C CYS A 262 16.92 -0.34 -6.39
N SER A 263 15.72 -0.12 -6.93
CA SER A 263 15.55 0.28 -8.33
C SER A 263 14.57 1.43 -8.55
N TRP A 264 13.64 1.67 -7.64
CA TRP A 264 12.64 2.71 -7.84
C TRP A 264 13.28 4.10 -7.79
N LYS A 265 13.08 4.90 -8.84
CA LYS A 265 13.71 6.23 -9.04
C LYS A 265 13.24 7.31 -8.07
N GLU A 266 12.19 7.01 -7.32
CA GLU A 266 11.38 7.98 -6.59
C GLU A 266 11.60 7.91 -5.07
N LEU A 267 12.04 6.77 -4.54
CA LEU A 267 12.41 6.59 -3.13
C LEU A 267 13.54 5.57 -3.01
N TRP A 268 14.59 5.90 -2.26
CA TRP A 268 15.72 5.00 -2.00
C TRP A 268 16.46 5.35 -0.70
N LEU A 269 17.33 4.45 -0.23
CA LEU A 269 18.28 4.74 0.85
C LEU A 269 19.67 4.99 0.30
N GLU A 270 20.38 5.93 0.92
CA GLU A 270 21.78 6.24 0.66
C GLU A 270 22.64 6.00 1.91
N ASP A 271 23.90 5.64 1.66
CA ASP A 271 24.97 5.87 2.63
C ASP A 271 25.62 7.23 2.32
N ASP A 272 25.58 8.17 3.27
CA ASP A 272 26.21 9.48 3.12
C ASP A 272 27.70 9.47 3.56
N GLY A 273 28.23 8.30 3.94
CA GLY A 273 29.62 8.12 4.35
C GLY A 273 29.92 8.59 5.76
N THR A 274 28.90 8.97 6.55
CA THR A 274 29.06 9.37 7.94
C THR A 274 29.63 8.21 8.75
N LYS A 275 30.79 8.42 9.39
CA LYS A 275 31.48 7.42 10.22
C LYS A 275 31.20 7.57 11.71
N GLU A 276 30.24 8.41 12.09
CA GLU A 276 29.88 8.59 13.49
C GLU A 276 29.35 7.28 14.06
N GLU A 277 29.90 6.89 15.22
CA GLU A 277 29.44 5.72 15.93
C GLU A 277 28.04 5.98 16.48
N ILE A 278 27.06 5.23 15.98
CA ILE A 278 25.67 5.36 16.40
C ILE A 278 25.43 4.46 17.60
N LYS A 279 25.10 5.07 18.74
CA LYS A 279 24.63 4.36 19.94
C LYS A 279 23.15 4.03 19.79
N ILE A 280 22.81 2.75 19.73
CA ILE A 280 21.44 2.28 19.49
C ILE A 280 20.78 1.86 20.81
N VAL A 281 19.63 2.45 21.10
CA VAL A 281 18.77 2.02 22.21
C VAL A 281 17.76 1.00 21.69
N GLU A 282 17.64 -0.15 22.37
CA GLU A 282 16.63 -1.18 22.12
C GLU A 282 15.54 -1.12 23.18
N CYS A 283 14.27 -1.13 22.77
CA CYS A 283 13.14 -0.98 23.70
C CYS A 283 11.83 -1.51 23.10
N PRO A 284 10.76 -1.60 23.91
CA PRO A 284 9.44 -1.97 23.42
C PRO A 284 8.92 -1.05 22.30
N ARG A 285 8.15 -1.65 21.39
CA ARG A 285 7.47 -0.96 20.28
C ARG A 285 6.29 -0.12 20.77
N ILE A 286 5.85 0.83 19.97
CA ILE A 286 4.82 1.80 20.34
C ILE A 286 3.47 1.42 19.70
N GLY A 287 2.40 1.39 20.51
CA GLY A 287 1.03 1.23 20.01
C GLY A 287 0.63 -0.20 19.67
N ILE A 288 1.26 -1.18 20.35
CA ILE A 288 1.03 -2.62 20.15
C ILE A 288 0.59 -3.32 21.46
N GLU A 289 0.04 -2.57 22.42
CA GLU A 289 -0.36 -3.09 23.72
C GLU A 289 -1.43 -4.19 23.61
N SER A 290 -2.24 -4.17 22.55
CA SER A 290 -3.26 -5.18 22.25
C SER A 290 -2.70 -6.50 21.69
N SER A 291 -1.41 -6.57 21.37
CA SER A 291 -0.75 -7.76 20.79
C SER A 291 -0.27 -8.78 21.83
N GLY A 292 -0.69 -8.63 23.09
CA GLY A 292 -0.32 -9.49 24.21
C GLY A 292 0.95 -9.05 24.94
N VAL A 293 1.07 -9.48 26.19
CA VAL A 293 2.18 -9.06 27.09
C VAL A 293 3.54 -9.46 26.52
N GLU A 294 3.65 -10.64 25.91
CA GLU A 294 4.92 -11.10 25.35
C GLU A 294 5.42 -10.16 24.23
N TRP A 295 4.64 -9.96 23.17
CA TRP A 295 5.05 -9.19 21.99
C TRP A 295 5.11 -7.69 22.22
N SER A 296 4.31 -7.17 23.16
CA SER A 296 4.32 -5.75 23.54
C SER A 296 5.55 -5.36 24.36
N GLN A 297 6.22 -6.30 25.04
CA GLN A 297 7.42 -6.03 25.84
C GLN A 297 8.74 -6.38 25.13
N LYS A 298 8.72 -7.11 24.01
CA LYS A 298 9.96 -7.45 23.28
C LYS A 298 10.69 -6.17 22.79
N PRO A 299 12.02 -6.10 22.93
CA PRO A 299 12.82 -4.94 22.54
C PRO A 299 13.04 -4.90 21.02
N LEU A 300 11.97 -4.64 20.26
CA LEU A 300 11.96 -4.64 18.80
C LEU A 300 11.85 -3.23 18.19
N ARG A 301 12.04 -2.20 19.00
CA ARG A 301 12.17 -0.80 18.57
C ARG A 301 13.58 -0.31 18.82
N TYR A 302 14.15 0.36 17.83
CA TYR A 302 15.52 0.82 17.83
C TYR A 302 15.59 2.31 17.48
N TYR A 303 16.38 3.08 18.21
CA TYR A 303 16.63 4.48 17.88
C TYR A 303 18.01 4.95 18.31
N ILE A 304 18.44 6.06 17.69
CA ILE A 304 19.72 6.70 18.02
C ILE A 304 19.62 7.40 19.37
N TYR A 305 20.47 6.99 20.32
CA TYR A 305 20.51 7.52 21.69
C TYR A 305 20.61 9.05 21.72
N GLY A 306 19.75 9.69 22.50
CA GLY A 306 19.77 11.15 22.70
C GLY A 306 19.31 11.99 21.51
N HIS A 307 18.95 11.37 20.38
CA HIS A 307 18.62 12.10 19.16
C HIS A 307 17.27 12.84 19.26
N LYS A 308 17.25 14.14 18.96
CA LYS A 308 16.07 15.02 19.18
C LYS A 308 14.86 14.69 18.30
N CYS A 309 15.10 14.11 17.13
CA CYS A 309 14.04 13.76 16.17
C CYS A 309 13.36 12.41 16.46
N VAL A 310 13.81 11.64 17.47
CA VAL A 310 13.15 10.39 17.88
C VAL A 310 11.71 10.69 18.31
N SER A 311 10.75 9.88 17.87
CA SER A 311 9.32 10.15 18.09
C SER A 311 8.93 10.05 19.56
N LYS A 312 9.46 9.05 20.27
CA LYS A 312 9.25 8.85 21.71
C LYS A 312 10.47 8.18 22.34
N ARG A 313 11.19 8.92 23.18
CA ARG A 313 12.33 8.38 23.95
C ARG A 313 11.84 7.51 25.10
N ASP A 314 12.48 6.37 25.29
CA ASP A 314 12.26 5.47 26.42
C ASP A 314 13.35 5.71 27.46
N LYS A 315 13.03 6.53 28.47
CA LYS A 315 14.00 6.91 29.51
C LYS A 315 14.54 5.68 30.25
N LYS A 316 13.71 4.64 30.49
CA LYS A 316 14.15 3.45 31.21
C LYS A 316 15.18 2.67 30.40
N ALA A 317 14.93 2.47 29.11
CA ALA A 317 15.87 1.82 28.20
C ALA A 317 17.17 2.63 28.03
N GLU A 318 17.08 3.96 27.96
CA GLU A 318 18.25 4.85 27.92
C GLU A 318 19.11 4.77 29.19
N LEU A 319 18.48 4.74 30.37
CA LEU A 319 19.19 4.54 31.63
C LEU A 319 19.91 3.18 31.67
N GLN A 320 19.23 2.10 31.24
CA GLN A 320 19.83 0.76 31.18
C GLN A 320 21.00 0.71 30.19
N PHE A 321 20.87 1.36 29.03
CA PHE A 321 21.93 1.48 28.04
C PHE A 321 23.15 2.22 28.60
N ASN A 322 22.97 3.32 29.35
CA ASN A 322 24.12 4.02 29.97
C ASN A 322 24.86 3.16 31.00
N ILE A 323 24.12 2.35 31.78
CA ILE A 323 24.73 1.44 32.77
C ILE A 323 25.55 0.34 32.08
N SER A 324 25.08 -0.21 30.94
CA SER A 324 25.81 -1.25 30.23
C SER A 324 27.04 -0.75 29.47
N GLN A 325 27.17 0.57 29.25
CA GLN A 325 28.32 1.19 28.59
C GLN A 325 29.43 1.61 29.58
N THR A 326 29.16 1.57 30.89
CA THR A 326 30.07 2.01 31.95
C THR A 326 30.72 0.85 32.73
N ASN A 327 30.30 -0.39 32.46
CA ASN A 327 30.86 -1.64 32.99
C ASN A 327 31.58 -2.42 31.88
#